data_AF-A0A534SAH2-F1
#
_entry.id   AF-A0A534SAH2-F1
#
_cell.length_a   1.000
_cell.length_b   1.000
_cell.length_c   1.000
_cell.angle_alpha   90.00
_cell.angle_beta   90.00
_cell.angle_gamma   90.00
#
_symmetry.space_group_name_H-M   'P 1'
#
loop_
_entity.id
_entity.type
_entity.pdbx_description
1 polymer ?
#
loop_
_entity_poly.entity_id
_entity_poly.type
_entity_poly.pdbx_seq_one_letter_code
_entity_poly.pdbx_strand_id
1 'polypeptide(L)'
;MAEEALQAELARLKAENAALKARAAKGASLKVSEKGGVSVYGLGRFPITLYKEQWRKLLDMADDIRAFIAEHETELKAKEDKPQG
;
A
#
# COMPACT_ATOMS: atom_id res chain seq x y z
N MET A 1 1.35 39.26 9.70
CA MET A 1 2.67 38.74 10.12
C MET A 1 2.61 37.32 10.71
N ALA A 2 2.15 37.10 11.95
CA ALA A 2 2.16 35.75 12.56
C ALA A 2 1.12 34.79 11.93
N GLU A 3 -0.06 35.30 11.61
CA GLU A 3 -1.13 34.52 10.98
C GLU A 3 -0.82 34.17 9.52
N GLU A 4 -0.21 35.10 8.77
CA GLU A 4 0.30 34.83 7.42
C GLU A 4 1.45 33.82 7.41
N ALA A 5 2.38 33.91 8.38
CA ALA A 5 3.46 32.93 8.53
C ALA A 5 2.91 31.54 8.85
N LEU A 6 1.89 31.46 9.71
CA LEU A 6 1.21 30.21 10.02
C LEU A 6 0.49 29.64 8.79
N GLN A 7 -0.22 30.48 8.03
CA GLN A 7 -0.89 30.06 6.78
C GLN A 7 0.11 29.58 5.72
N ALA A 8 1.25 30.26 5.57
CA ALA A 8 2.32 29.85 4.67
C ALA A 8 2.91 28.49 5.05
N GLU A 9 3.15 28.27 6.35
CA GLU A 9 3.64 26.98 6.86
C GLU A 9 2.60 25.86 6.66
N LEU A 10 1.32 26.15 6.89
CA LEU A 10 0.22 25.22 6.67
C LEU A 10 0.09 24.83 5.19
N ALA A 11 0.25 25.79 4.29
CA ALA A 11 0.25 25.55 2.84
C ALA A 11 1.45 24.70 2.42
N ARG A 12 2.65 24.99 2.95
CA ARG A 12 3.87 24.19 2.71
C ARG A 12 3.69 22.75 3.17
N LEU A 13 3.22 22.55 4.40
CA LEU A 13 3.00 21.22 4.97
C LEU A 13 1.93 20.44 4.19
N LYS A 14 0.87 21.11 3.70
CA LYS A 14 -0.13 20.47 2.84
C LYS A 14 0.45 20.04 1.50
N ALA A 15 1.28 20.86 0.87
CA ALA A 15 1.95 20.54 -0.39
C ALA A 15 2.94 19.37 -0.23
N GLU A 16 3.73 19.38 0.85
CA GLU A 16 4.66 18.29 1.17
C GLU A 16 3.91 16.99 1.47
N ASN A 17 2.80 17.05 2.22
CA ASN A 17 1.94 15.90 2.48
C ASN A 17 1.33 15.33 1.20
N ALA A 18 0.91 16.19 0.26
CA ALA A 18 0.41 15.78 -1.04
C ALA A 18 1.49 15.10 -1.89
N ALA A 19 2.72 15.64 -1.90
CA ALA A 19 3.85 15.06 -2.60
C ALA A 19 4.27 13.70 -2.00
N LEU A 20 4.29 13.58 -0.67
CA LEU A 20 4.56 12.32 0.04
C LEU A 20 3.49 11.26 -0.26
N LYS A 21 2.20 11.64 -0.24
CA LYS A 21 1.10 10.76 -0.63
C LYS A 21 1.18 10.32 -2.09
N ALA A 22 1.55 11.22 -3.00
CA ALA A 22 1.73 10.91 -4.41
C ALA A 22 2.93 9.96 -4.65
N ARG A 23 4.02 10.09 -3.89
CA ARG A 23 5.14 9.14 -3.92
C ARG A 23 4.76 7.77 -3.36
N ALA A 24 4.00 7.72 -2.26
CA ALA A 24 3.48 6.48 -1.70
C ALA A 24 2.51 5.75 -2.65
N ALA A 25 1.88 6.47 -3.59
CA ALA A 25 0.98 5.89 -4.58
C ALA A 25 1.66 5.04 -5.67
N LYS A 26 2.99 5.09 -5.79
CA LYS A 26 3.74 4.24 -6.76
C LYS A 26 4.11 2.86 -6.24
N GLY A 27 3.72 2.49 -5.02
CA GLY A 27 4.03 1.18 -4.44
C GLY A 27 2.98 0.71 -3.43
N ALA A 28 3.20 -0.49 -2.86
CA ALA A 28 2.40 -0.97 -1.76
C ALA A 28 2.63 -0.09 -0.52
N SER A 29 1.57 0.28 0.19
CA SER A 29 1.66 1.03 1.45
C SER A 29 0.92 0.32 2.58
N LEU A 30 1.41 0.50 3.81
CA LEU A 30 0.91 -0.17 5.01
C LEU A 30 0.24 0.85 5.93
N LYS A 31 -0.91 0.50 6.49
CA LYS A 31 -1.59 1.31 7.51
C LYS A 31 -2.17 0.41 8.60
N VAL A 32 -2.01 0.82 9.86
CA VAL A 32 -2.78 0.26 10.97
C VAL A 32 -4.15 0.93 11.00
N SER A 33 -5.21 0.13 10.92
CA SER A 33 -6.60 0.59 11.04
C SER A 33 -6.98 0.88 12.49
N GLU A 34 -7.98 1.72 12.70
CA GLU A 34 -8.55 2.01 14.03
C GLU A 34 -9.07 0.77 14.74
N LYS A 35 -9.45 -0.27 13.97
CA LYS A 35 -9.91 -1.56 14.49
C LYS A 35 -8.76 -2.53 14.83
N GLY A 36 -7.51 -2.11 14.70
CA GLY A 36 -6.32 -2.91 15.06
C GLY A 36 -5.82 -3.88 13.99
N GLY A 37 -6.39 -3.89 12.78
CA GLY A 37 -5.87 -4.64 11.63
C GLY A 37 -4.80 -3.87 10.86
N VAL A 38 -3.90 -4.58 10.19
CA VAL A 38 -2.91 -4.00 9.26
C VAL A 38 -3.42 -4.17 7.83
N SER A 39 -3.49 -3.06 7.11
CA SER A 39 -3.97 -2.97 5.73
C SER A 39 -2.81 -2.72 4.77
N VAL A 40 -2.74 -3.53 3.69
CA VAL A 40 -1.87 -3.28 2.52
C VAL A 40 -2.70 -2.66 1.41
N TYR A 41 -2.29 -1.48 0.95
CA TYR A 41 -2.85 -0.77 -0.21
C TYR A 41 -1.93 -0.93 -1.42
N GLY A 42 -2.44 -0.65 -2.61
CA GLY A 42 -1.63 -0.60 -3.85
C GLY A 42 -1.53 -1.92 -4.63
N LEU A 43 -2.06 -3.03 -4.10
CA LEU A 43 -2.07 -4.33 -4.80
C LEU A 43 -3.32 -4.55 -5.67
N GLY A 44 -4.39 -3.77 -5.45
CA GLY A 44 -5.67 -3.95 -6.13
C GLY A 44 -6.65 -2.80 -5.86
N ARG A 45 -7.92 -3.00 -6.21
CA ARG A 45 -8.98 -1.99 -6.02
C ARG A 45 -9.26 -1.70 -4.55
N PHE A 46 -9.12 -2.70 -3.69
CA PHE A 46 -9.39 -2.60 -2.26
C PHE A 46 -8.16 -3.03 -1.46
N PRO A 47 -7.95 -2.45 -0.27
CA PRO A 47 -6.87 -2.87 0.61
C PRO A 47 -7.12 -4.26 1.18
N ILE A 48 -6.05 -5.05 1.33
CA ILE A 48 -6.09 -6.31 2.06
C ILE A 48 -5.81 -6.01 3.52
N THR A 49 -6.76 -6.30 4.40
CA THR A 49 -6.61 -6.07 5.85
C THR A 49 -6.65 -7.40 6.59
N LEU A 50 -5.62 -7.68 7.37
CA LEU A 50 -5.55 -8.83 8.25
C LEU A 50 -5.12 -8.39 9.66
N TYR A 51 -5.48 -9.15 10.68
CA TYR A 51 -4.96 -8.97 12.03
C TYR A 51 -3.53 -9.51 12.16
N LYS A 52 -2.83 -9.08 13.21
CA LYS A 52 -1.40 -9.40 13.43
C LYS A 52 -1.07 -10.88 13.29
N GLU A 53 -1.80 -11.77 13.95
CA GLU A 53 -1.49 -13.22 13.93
C GLU A 53 -1.81 -13.86 12.57
N GLN A 54 -2.79 -13.32 11.82
CA GLN A 54 -3.06 -13.74 10.45
C GLN A 54 -1.93 -13.32 9.51
N TRP A 55 -1.39 -12.10 9.68
CA TRP A 55 -0.21 -11.66 8.94
C TRP A 55 1.00 -12.54 9.21
N ARG A 56 1.27 -12.87 10.48
CA ARG A 56 2.37 -13.77 10.85
C ARG A 56 2.24 -15.11 10.15
N LYS A 57 1.07 -15.76 10.28
CA LYS A 57 0.81 -17.04 9.61
C LYS A 57 0.97 -16.96 8.09
N LEU A 58 0.50 -15.89 7.46
CA LEU A 58 0.65 -15.69 6.01
C LEU A 58 2.12 -15.51 5.61
N LEU A 59 2.88 -14.76 6.40
CA LEU A 59 4.31 -14.51 6.16
C LEU A 59 5.15 -15.76 6.39
N ASP A 60 4.79 -16.62 7.33
CA ASP A 60 5.43 -17.92 7.55
C ASP A 60 5.22 -18.85 6.35
N MET A 61 4.14 -18.66 5.57
CA MET A 61 3.85 -19.39 4.33
C MET A 61 4.46 -18.74 3.08
N ALA A 62 5.30 -17.72 3.21
CA ALA A 62 5.75 -16.94 2.06
C ALA A 62 6.50 -17.77 1.01
N ASP A 63 7.34 -18.72 1.43
CA ASP A 63 8.10 -19.57 0.52
C ASP A 63 7.19 -20.60 -0.17
N ASP A 64 6.25 -21.21 0.57
CA ASP A 64 5.25 -22.12 0.01
C ASP A 64 4.39 -21.43 -1.05
N ILE A 65 3.95 -20.19 -0.78
CA ILE A 65 3.17 -19.39 -1.74
C ILE A 65 3.98 -19.11 -3.01
N ARG A 66 5.27 -18.78 -2.89
CA ARG A 66 6.14 -18.55 -4.05
C ARG A 66 6.33 -19.83 -4.87
N ALA A 67 6.57 -20.96 -4.20
CA ALA A 67 6.72 -22.25 -4.85
C ALA A 67 5.44 -22.66 -5.60
N PHE A 68 4.28 -22.51 -4.96
CA PHE A 68 2.99 -22.81 -5.55
C PHE A 68 2.69 -21.93 -6.78
N ILE A 69 3.00 -20.63 -6.72
CA ILE A 69 2.86 -19.74 -7.88
C ILE A 69 3.75 -20.19 -9.04
N ALA A 70 4.99 -20.59 -8.77
CA ALA A 70 5.91 -21.05 -9.80
C ALA A 70 5.46 -22.37 -10.43
N GLU A 71 4.95 -23.31 -9.63
CA GLU A 71 4.41 -24.58 -10.12
C GLU A 71 3.21 -24.38 -11.06
N HIS A 72 2.37 -23.37 -10.78
CA HIS A 72 1.16 -23.08 -11.53
C HIS A 72 1.27 -21.87 -12.46
N GLU A 73 2.49 -21.48 -12.87
CA GLU A 73 2.72 -20.24 -13.64
C GLU A 73 1.86 -20.14 -14.92
N THR A 74 1.66 -21.26 -15.62
CA THR A 74 0.88 -21.31 -16.87
C THR A 74 -0.64 -21.19 -16.66
N GLU A 75 -1.12 -21.46 -15.45
CA GLU A 75 -2.54 -21.36 -15.08
C GLU A 75 -2.88 -19.96 -14.56
N LEU A 76 -1.88 -19.23 -14.04
CA LEU A 76 -2.05 -17.93 -13.41
C LEU A 76 -1.97 -16.81 -14.44
N LYS A 77 -2.93 -15.89 -14.39
CA LYS A 77 -2.89 -14.68 -15.20
C LYS A 77 -1.90 -13.68 -14.60
N ALA A 78 -0.88 -13.31 -15.37
CA ALA A 78 -0.13 -12.10 -15.07
C ALA A 78 -1.04 -10.88 -15.27
N LYS A 79 -1.00 -9.95 -14.33
CA LYS A 79 -1.68 -8.67 -14.50
C LYS A 79 -0.82 -7.83 -15.45
N GLU A 80 -1.07 -7.93 -16.74
CA GLU A 80 -0.43 -7.07 -17.74
C GLU A 80 -0.65 -5.59 -17.38
N ASP A 81 0.43 -4.81 -17.50
CA ASP A 81 0.43 -3.37 -17.39
C ASP A 81 -0.72 -2.80 -18.22
N LYS A 82 -1.58 -2.00 -17.59
CA LYS A 82 -2.62 -1.27 -18.32
C LYS A 82 -1.94 -0.52 -19.47
N PRO A 83 -2.44 -0.61 -20.73
CA PRO A 83 -2.03 0.32 -21.76
C PRO A 83 -2.29 1.73 -21.20
N GLN A 84 -1.23 2.53 -21.19
CA GLN A 84 -1.32 3.95 -20.87
C GLN A 84 -2.32 4.53 -21.87
N GLY A 85 -3.46 5.00 -21.34
CA GLY A 85 -4.46 5.71 -22.12
C GLY A 85 -3.91 7.02 -22.66
#